data_AF-A0A9W9B3K1-F1
#
_entry.id   AF-A0A9W9B3K1-F1
#
_cell.length_a   1.000
_cell.length_b   1.000
_cell.length_c   1.000
_cell.angle_alpha   90.00
_cell.angle_beta   90.00
_cell.angle_gamma   90.00
#
_symmetry.space_group_name_H-M   'P 1'
#
loop_
_entity.id
_entity.type
_entity.pdbx_description
1 polymer ?
#
loop_
_entity_poly.entity_id
_entity_poly.type
_entity_poly.pdbx_seq_one_letter_code
_entity_poly.pdbx_strand_id
1 'polypeptide(L)'
;MANSNFLETIASPEGANVEYNANIAFGKSVAGIGEQAKNLLQCIVQDRQTNGTRPIIFIAHSMGGIIVKEALVTAFFNEQAYPTIWTFTRSIAFFGVPHGGSQHAAWVKSISPIMALSPAKLNSSFIESIAADSAYNKDLNNKFKDLFGAYKILSFCETLPHGDVSLGLVHINKVVDIDAAILGWPDDLETKLYMNRDHVGICKFANAEEPEWQ
;
A
#
# COMPACT_ATOMS: atom_id res chain seq x y z
N MET A 1 24.31 6.73 13.92
CA MET A 1 22.98 7.23 14.34
C MET A 1 22.29 7.72 13.08
N ALA A 2 21.47 6.88 12.45
CA ALA A 2 20.79 7.23 11.19
C ALA A 2 19.40 7.77 11.52
N ASN A 3 19.14 9.03 11.16
CA ASN A 3 17.80 9.61 11.15
C ASN A 3 16.96 8.86 10.11
N SER A 4 16.05 8.00 10.53
CA SER A 4 15.15 7.27 9.63
C SER A 4 13.95 8.13 9.26
N ASN A 5 14.12 9.01 8.27
CA ASN A 5 12.99 9.51 7.49
C ASN A 5 12.55 8.35 6.57
N PHE A 6 11.42 7.70 6.89
CA PHE A 6 10.81 6.70 6.00
C PHE A 6 10.21 7.44 4.79
N LEU A 7 10.98 7.53 3.71
CA LEU A 7 10.50 7.94 2.38
C LEU A 7 10.08 6.66 1.66
N GLU A 8 8.82 6.56 1.27
CA GLU A 8 8.35 5.45 0.44
C GLU A 8 8.44 5.87 -1.04
N THR A 9 9.19 5.09 -1.82
CA THR A 9 9.49 5.37 -3.22
C THR A 9 8.51 4.65 -4.14
N ILE A 10 7.75 5.39 -4.95
CA ILE A 10 7.03 4.85 -6.11
C ILE A 10 7.99 4.92 -7.30
N ALA A 11 8.59 3.80 -7.68
CA ALA A 11 9.54 3.76 -8.79
C ALA A 11 8.83 3.51 -10.13
N SER A 12 8.91 4.49 -11.04
CA SER A 12 8.69 4.28 -12.47
C SER A 12 9.97 3.74 -13.11
N PRO A 13 9.90 2.76 -14.05
CA PRO A 13 11.08 2.05 -14.57
C PRO A 13 12.16 2.92 -15.23
N GLU A 14 11.91 4.22 -15.49
CA GLU A 14 12.90 5.16 -16.02
C GLU A 14 12.90 6.54 -15.31
N GLY A 15 12.88 6.55 -13.97
CA GLY A 15 13.51 7.64 -13.21
C GLY A 15 12.63 8.76 -12.64
N ALA A 16 11.30 8.65 -12.70
CA ALA A 16 10.44 9.47 -11.86
C ALA A 16 10.09 8.69 -10.58
N ASN A 17 10.88 8.91 -9.53
CA ASN A 17 10.54 8.44 -8.19
C ASN A 17 9.59 9.45 -7.56
N VAL A 18 8.31 9.10 -7.40
CA VAL A 18 7.42 9.88 -6.55
C VAL A 18 7.63 9.38 -5.14
N GLU A 19 8.52 10.04 -4.42
CA GLU A 19 8.70 9.81 -2.99
C GLU A 19 7.65 10.60 -2.23
N TYR A 20 6.86 9.91 -1.42
CA TYR A 20 5.99 10.58 -0.47
C TYR A 20 6.53 10.32 0.94
N ASN A 21 6.46 11.36 1.78
CA ASN A 21 6.92 11.24 3.14
C ASN A 21 5.88 10.44 3.94
N ALA A 22 6.19 9.16 4.17
CA ALA A 22 5.29 8.26 4.86
C ALA A 22 5.04 8.76 6.29
N ASN A 23 6.05 9.33 6.98
CA ASN A 23 5.90 9.93 8.32
C ASN A 23 4.84 11.06 8.37
N ILE A 24 4.66 11.81 7.27
CA ILE A 24 3.61 12.86 7.18
C ILE A 24 2.23 12.25 6.89
N ALA A 25 2.18 11.23 6.03
CA ALA A 25 0.93 10.52 5.74
C ALA A 25 0.40 9.79 6.98
N PHE A 26 1.29 9.24 7.81
CA PHE A 26 1.00 8.53 9.04
C PHE A 26 0.29 9.44 10.09
N GLY A 27 0.53 10.76 10.09
CA GLY A 27 -0.09 11.69 11.04
C GLY A 27 -1.47 12.27 10.65
N LYS A 28 -2.01 11.96 9.46
CA LYS A 28 -3.22 12.62 8.92
C LYS A 28 -4.45 11.72 8.95
N SER A 29 -5.67 12.27 8.87
CA SER A 29 -6.96 11.54 8.85
C SER A 29 -7.27 10.92 7.47
N VAL A 30 -8.45 10.30 7.26
CA VAL A 30 -8.91 9.86 5.91
C VAL A 30 -8.79 10.97 4.87
N ALA A 31 -9.10 12.22 5.26
CA ALA A 31 -8.90 13.38 4.39
C ALA A 31 -7.44 13.51 3.94
N GLY A 32 -6.50 13.12 4.79
CA GLY A 32 -5.09 12.98 4.48
C GLY A 32 -4.78 11.97 3.39
N ILE A 33 -5.44 10.80 3.35
CA ILE A 33 -5.26 9.83 2.26
C ILE A 33 -5.74 10.43 0.94
N GLY A 34 -6.94 11.01 0.92
CA GLY A 34 -7.46 11.69 -0.28
C GLY A 34 -6.55 12.83 -0.76
N GLU A 35 -5.98 13.61 0.17
CA GLU A 35 -4.96 14.63 -0.15
C GLU A 35 -3.68 14.03 -0.72
N GLN A 36 -3.14 12.96 -0.11
CA GLN A 36 -1.94 12.31 -0.62
C GLN A 36 -2.16 11.68 -1.99
N ALA A 37 -3.33 11.07 -2.22
CA ALA A 37 -3.71 10.52 -3.51
C ALA A 37 -3.78 11.62 -4.59
N LYS A 38 -4.37 12.77 -4.27
CA LYS A 38 -4.39 13.94 -5.19
C LYS A 38 -2.98 14.46 -5.47
N ASN A 39 -2.13 14.58 -4.44
CA ASN A 39 -0.74 15.01 -4.62
C ASN A 39 0.02 14.05 -5.53
N LEU A 40 -0.11 12.74 -5.31
CA LEU A 40 0.47 11.70 -6.15
C LEU A 40 0.01 11.85 -7.61
N LEU A 41 -1.29 12.02 -7.84
CA LEU A 41 -1.82 12.24 -9.19
C LEU A 41 -1.28 13.50 -9.85
N GLN A 42 -1.17 14.61 -9.11
CA GLN A 42 -0.59 15.86 -9.63
C GLN A 42 0.88 15.68 -10.03
N CYS A 43 1.68 14.97 -9.22
CA CYS A 43 3.06 14.63 -9.58
C CYS A 43 3.13 13.83 -10.88
N ILE A 44 2.26 12.82 -11.04
CA ILE A 44 2.21 12.00 -12.27
C ILE A 44 1.77 12.84 -13.47
N VAL A 45 0.75 13.69 -13.33
CA VAL A 45 0.32 14.60 -14.40
C VAL A 45 1.46 15.50 -14.86
N GLN A 46 2.26 16.01 -13.92
CA GLN A 46 3.40 16.87 -14.22
C GLN A 46 4.50 16.11 -14.98
N ASP A 47 4.85 14.90 -14.54
CA ASP A 47 5.84 14.04 -15.22
C ASP A 47 5.40 13.69 -16.65
N ARG A 48 4.12 13.38 -16.81
CA ARG A 48 3.51 13.00 -18.10
C ARG A 48 3.35 14.12 -19.11
N GLN A 49 3.62 15.38 -18.75
CA GLN A 49 3.69 16.47 -19.73
C GLN A 49 4.74 16.20 -20.82
N THR A 50 5.78 15.44 -20.49
CA THR A 50 6.85 15.07 -21.43
C THR A 50 6.69 13.66 -22.01
N ASN A 51 5.98 12.76 -21.32
CA ASN A 51 5.89 11.33 -21.64
C ASN A 51 4.48 10.75 -21.39
N GLY A 52 3.46 11.35 -22.02
CA GLY A 52 2.04 11.10 -21.76
C GLY A 52 1.50 9.68 -22.04
N THR A 53 2.29 8.80 -22.66
CA THR A 53 1.91 7.40 -22.97
C THR A 53 2.82 6.36 -22.31
N ARG A 54 3.77 6.79 -21.47
CA ARG A 54 4.67 5.87 -20.78
C ARG A 54 3.86 4.94 -19.86
N PRO A 55 4.06 3.61 -19.90
CA PRO A 55 3.42 2.70 -18.95
C PRO A 55 3.78 3.05 -17.50
N ILE A 56 2.81 2.92 -16.59
CA ILE A 56 3.01 3.15 -15.15
C ILE A 56 3.00 1.81 -14.43
N ILE A 57 3.96 1.64 -13.52
CA ILE A 57 3.98 0.56 -12.54
C ILE A 57 4.01 1.23 -11.16
N PHE A 58 3.09 0.83 -10.28
CA PHE A 58 3.13 1.26 -8.89
C PHE A 58 3.82 0.21 -8.04
N ILE A 59 4.70 0.67 -7.16
CA ILE A 59 5.28 -0.13 -6.09
C ILE A 59 4.90 0.58 -4.80
N ALA A 60 4.18 -0.12 -3.92
CA ALA A 60 3.59 0.50 -2.75
C ALA A 60 3.65 -0.45 -1.56
N HIS A 61 4.07 0.07 -0.41
CA HIS A 61 4.17 -0.66 0.84
C HIS A 61 3.11 -0.17 1.80
N SER A 62 2.57 -1.08 2.64
CA SER A 62 1.72 -0.72 3.77
C SER A 62 0.59 0.26 3.38
N MET A 63 0.52 1.41 4.03
CA MET A 63 -0.48 2.45 3.74
C MET A 63 -0.34 3.09 2.36
N GLY A 64 0.85 3.09 1.76
CA GLY A 64 1.07 3.58 0.40
C GLY A 64 0.22 2.86 -0.62
N GLY A 65 -0.06 1.57 -0.41
CA GLY A 65 -0.97 0.83 -1.28
C GLY A 65 -2.41 1.33 -1.21
N ILE A 66 -2.85 1.82 -0.05
CA ILE A 66 -4.18 2.44 0.11
C ILE A 66 -4.22 3.78 -0.64
N ILE A 67 -3.15 4.58 -0.56
CA ILE A 67 -3.03 5.85 -1.30
C ILE A 67 -3.04 5.61 -2.80
N VAL A 68 -2.32 4.60 -3.29
CA VAL A 68 -2.31 4.21 -4.72
C VAL A 68 -3.70 3.76 -5.19
N LYS A 69 -4.43 2.97 -4.38
CA LYS A 69 -5.80 2.58 -4.71
C LYS A 69 -6.73 3.78 -4.80
N GLU A 70 -6.69 4.69 -3.83
CA GLU A 70 -7.47 5.93 -3.83
C GLU A 70 -7.13 6.80 -5.06
N ALA A 71 -5.85 6.91 -5.41
CA ALA A 71 -5.39 7.66 -6.57
C ALA A 71 -5.92 7.07 -7.88
N LEU A 72 -5.83 5.75 -8.06
CA LEU A 72 -6.30 5.07 -9.27
C LEU A 72 -7.82 5.13 -9.41
N VAL A 73 -8.57 4.93 -8.32
CA VAL A 73 -10.03 5.13 -8.30
C VAL A 73 -10.37 6.57 -8.67
N THR A 74 -9.68 7.54 -8.07
CA THR A 74 -9.90 8.95 -8.36
C THR A 74 -9.61 9.28 -9.83
N ALA A 75 -8.53 8.75 -10.39
CA ALA A 75 -8.16 8.96 -11.80
C ALA A 75 -9.16 8.29 -12.76
N PHE A 76 -9.66 7.11 -12.42
CA PHE A 76 -10.66 6.38 -13.19
C PHE A 76 -11.98 7.17 -13.29
N PHE A 77 -12.49 7.67 -12.17
CA PHE A 77 -13.74 8.45 -12.16
C PHE A 77 -13.58 9.90 -12.64
N ASN A 78 -12.36 10.43 -12.75
CA ASN A 78 -12.09 11.81 -13.16
C ASN A 78 -11.03 11.86 -14.28
N GLU A 79 -11.24 11.10 -15.35
CA GLU A 79 -10.29 10.99 -16.46
C GLU A 79 -9.93 12.33 -17.11
N GLN A 80 -10.85 13.31 -17.13
CA GLN A 80 -10.57 14.65 -17.66
C GLN A 80 -9.54 15.41 -16.81
N ALA A 81 -9.55 15.19 -15.49
CA ALA A 81 -8.61 15.81 -14.56
C ALA A 81 -7.27 15.05 -14.49
N TYR A 82 -7.31 13.73 -14.67
CA TYR A 82 -6.16 12.83 -14.54
C TYR A 82 -6.03 11.92 -15.76
N PRO A 83 -5.85 12.51 -16.97
CA PRO A 83 -5.87 11.76 -18.20
C PRO A 83 -4.73 10.76 -18.23
N THR A 84 -4.95 9.62 -18.87
CA THR A 84 -3.93 8.57 -19.13
C THR A 84 -3.41 7.82 -17.91
N ILE A 85 -3.64 8.25 -16.66
CA ILE A 85 -3.02 7.62 -15.49
C ILE A 85 -3.55 6.20 -15.29
N TRP A 86 -4.88 6.04 -15.17
CA TRP A 86 -5.46 4.72 -14.96
C TRP A 86 -5.28 3.82 -16.19
N THR A 87 -5.46 4.35 -17.41
CA THR A 87 -5.37 3.58 -18.67
C THR A 87 -3.96 3.11 -19.01
N PHE A 88 -2.92 3.86 -18.60
CA PHE A 88 -1.51 3.47 -18.82
C PHE A 88 -0.86 2.80 -17.61
N THR A 89 -1.58 2.66 -16.48
CA THR A 89 -1.14 1.77 -15.41
C THR A 89 -1.28 0.33 -15.87
N ARG A 90 -0.20 -0.45 -15.73
CA ARG A 90 -0.15 -1.85 -16.18
C ARG A 90 -0.09 -2.83 -15.03
N SER A 91 0.67 -2.48 -14.00
CA SER A 91 0.89 -3.38 -12.87
C SER A 91 1.02 -2.60 -11.57
N ILE A 92 0.70 -3.29 -10.47
CA ILE A 92 0.86 -2.78 -9.11
C ILE A 92 1.51 -3.87 -8.26
N ALA A 93 2.58 -3.53 -7.55
CA ALA A 93 3.20 -4.37 -6.54
C ALA A 93 2.88 -3.82 -5.15
N PHE A 94 2.14 -4.60 -4.38
CA PHE A 94 1.74 -4.31 -3.01
C PHE A 94 2.60 -5.10 -2.03
N PHE A 95 3.21 -4.42 -1.08
CA PHE A 95 4.04 -5.01 -0.03
C PHE A 95 3.35 -4.82 1.33
N GLY A 96 2.82 -5.89 1.91
CA GLY A 96 2.15 -5.85 3.21
C GLY A 96 1.00 -4.84 3.28
N VAL A 97 0.27 -4.60 2.18
CA VAL A 97 -0.79 -3.58 2.17
C VAL A 97 -2.04 -4.15 2.83
N PRO A 98 -2.59 -3.53 3.90
CA PRO A 98 -3.80 -4.03 4.56
C PRO A 98 -5.05 -3.67 3.74
N HIS A 99 -5.30 -4.41 2.66
CA HIS A 99 -6.45 -4.22 1.78
C HIS A 99 -7.79 -4.46 2.47
N GLY A 100 -7.86 -5.34 3.48
CA GLY A 100 -9.09 -5.61 4.24
C GLY A 100 -10.15 -6.39 3.47
N GLY A 101 -9.73 -7.32 2.60
CA GLY A 101 -10.55 -7.84 1.50
C GLY A 101 -11.08 -9.28 1.60
N SER A 102 -11.09 -9.96 2.75
CA SER A 102 -11.60 -11.35 2.81
C SER A 102 -12.91 -11.49 3.62
N GLN A 103 -13.84 -12.30 3.08
CA GLN A 103 -15.18 -12.58 3.67
C GLN A 103 -15.13 -13.42 4.96
N HIS A 104 -13.96 -13.88 5.39
CA HIS A 104 -13.81 -14.73 6.57
C HIS A 104 -12.75 -14.16 7.53
N ALA A 105 -13.08 -14.17 8.83
CA ALA A 105 -12.17 -14.09 9.99
C ALA A 105 -11.71 -12.71 10.52
N ALA A 106 -12.48 -12.18 11.49
CA ALA A 106 -11.97 -11.43 12.66
C ALA A 106 -10.72 -10.52 12.47
N TRP A 107 -10.85 -9.46 11.67
CA TRP A 107 -9.76 -8.62 11.15
C TRP A 107 -9.32 -7.43 12.03
N VAL A 108 -9.69 -7.39 13.32
CA VAL A 108 -9.48 -6.22 14.20
C VAL A 108 -8.00 -6.04 14.63
N LYS A 109 -7.12 -7.02 14.40
CA LYS A 109 -5.77 -7.05 15.01
C LYS A 109 -4.63 -6.52 14.13
N SER A 110 -4.85 -6.27 12.84
CA SER A 110 -3.79 -5.89 11.89
C SER A 110 -3.39 -4.40 11.92
N ILE A 111 -3.98 -3.60 12.83
CA ILE A 111 -3.73 -2.15 12.90
C ILE A 111 -2.84 -1.75 14.07
N SER A 112 -2.88 -2.51 15.17
CA SER A 112 -2.10 -2.22 16.38
C SER A 112 -0.58 -2.32 16.17
N PRO A 113 -0.04 -3.24 15.36
CA PRO A 113 1.40 -3.32 15.14
C PRO A 113 1.93 -2.23 14.20
N ILE A 114 1.12 -1.76 13.23
CA ILE A 114 1.46 -0.60 12.38
C ILE A 114 1.69 0.65 13.27
N MET A 115 0.89 0.78 14.33
CA MET A 115 1.06 1.85 15.32
C MET A 115 2.40 1.82 16.04
N ALA A 116 2.88 0.62 16.37
CA ALA A 116 4.14 0.43 17.09
C ALA A 116 5.38 0.75 16.24
N LEU A 117 5.23 0.76 14.90
CA LEU A 117 6.31 0.98 13.95
C LEU A 117 6.63 2.46 13.69
N SER A 118 5.77 3.39 14.10
CA SER A 118 5.96 4.82 13.84
C SER A 118 6.37 5.59 15.10
N PRO A 119 7.48 6.34 15.08
CA PRO A 119 7.85 7.25 16.16
C PRO A 119 6.97 8.51 16.23
N ALA A 120 6.22 8.80 15.16
CA ALA A 120 5.19 9.84 15.18
C ALA A 120 3.91 9.27 15.81
N LYS A 121 3.27 10.01 16.73
CA LYS A 121 1.97 9.63 17.31
C LYS A 121 0.94 9.44 16.19
N LEU A 122 0.77 8.21 15.74
CA LEU A 122 -0.28 7.81 14.82
C LEU A 122 -1.62 8.16 15.47
N ASN A 123 -2.46 8.89 14.76
CA ASN A 123 -3.79 9.22 15.26
C ASN A 123 -4.63 7.94 15.25
N SER A 124 -5.07 7.47 16.42
CA SER A 124 -5.84 6.23 16.53
C SER A 124 -7.12 6.26 15.72
N SER A 125 -7.80 7.42 15.66
CA SER A 125 -8.98 7.60 14.83
C SER A 125 -8.68 7.48 13.34
N PHE A 126 -7.46 7.82 12.90
CA PHE A 126 -7.06 7.63 11.51
C PHE A 126 -6.81 6.16 11.19
N ILE A 127 -6.02 5.49 12.02
CA ILE A 127 -5.73 4.07 11.86
C ILE A 127 -7.01 3.22 11.92
N GLU A 128 -7.96 3.57 12.79
CA GLU A 128 -9.30 2.98 12.82
C GLU A 128 -10.12 3.30 11.56
N SER A 129 -10.00 4.51 11.02
CA SER A 129 -10.70 4.92 9.80
C SER A 129 -10.16 4.27 8.52
N ILE A 130 -8.96 3.70 8.56
CA ILE A 130 -8.36 2.94 7.45
C ILE A 130 -8.33 1.44 7.73
N ALA A 131 -8.71 1.04 8.95
CA ALA A 131 -8.85 -0.35 9.33
C ALA A 131 -9.77 -1.06 8.34
N ALA A 132 -9.50 -2.36 8.14
CA ALA A 132 -10.18 -3.21 7.17
C ALA A 132 -11.73 -3.10 7.21
N ASP A 133 -12.30 -2.82 8.40
CA ASP A 133 -13.75 -2.73 8.59
C ASP A 133 -14.36 -1.34 8.48
N SER A 134 -13.55 -0.30 8.26
CA SER A 134 -14.04 1.06 8.16
C SER A 134 -14.92 1.25 6.92
N ALA A 135 -15.87 2.18 7.02
CA ALA A 135 -16.72 2.55 5.88
C ALA A 135 -15.89 3.04 4.69
N TYR A 136 -14.78 3.74 4.97
CA TYR A 136 -13.86 4.22 3.94
C TYR A 136 -13.15 3.07 3.22
N ASN A 137 -12.57 2.11 3.95
CA ASN A 137 -11.84 1.00 3.35
C ASN A 137 -12.78 0.11 2.51
N LYS A 138 -13.99 -0.17 3.01
CA LYS A 138 -15.04 -0.90 2.26
C LYS A 138 -15.45 -0.18 0.98
N ASP A 139 -15.70 1.12 1.05
CA ASP A 139 -16.05 1.94 -0.12
C ASP A 139 -14.91 1.96 -1.16
N LEU A 140 -13.68 2.21 -0.71
CA LEU A 140 -12.51 2.21 -1.57
C LEU A 140 -12.28 0.84 -2.24
N ASN A 141 -12.42 -0.25 -1.49
CA ASN A 141 -12.33 -1.61 -2.05
C ASN A 141 -13.40 -1.87 -3.08
N ASN A 142 -14.64 -1.44 -2.84
CA ASN A 142 -15.73 -1.62 -3.79
C ASN A 142 -15.49 -0.83 -5.07
N LYS A 143 -15.06 0.44 -4.97
CA LYS A 143 -14.70 1.25 -6.15
C LYS A 143 -13.49 0.70 -6.90
N PHE A 144 -12.49 0.17 -6.18
CA PHE A 144 -11.31 -0.42 -6.80
C PHE A 144 -11.63 -1.69 -7.60
N LYS A 145 -12.74 -2.38 -7.31
CA LYS A 145 -13.22 -3.50 -8.14
C LYS A 145 -13.66 -3.07 -9.54
N ASP A 146 -14.00 -1.80 -9.76
CA ASP A 146 -14.32 -1.31 -11.11
C ASP A 146 -13.07 -1.30 -12.02
N LEU A 147 -11.88 -1.39 -11.43
CA LEU A 147 -10.59 -1.54 -12.10
C LEU A 147 -10.13 -3.00 -12.20
N PHE A 148 -11.00 -3.95 -11.87
CA PHE A 148 -10.70 -5.38 -11.94
C PHE A 148 -10.31 -5.78 -13.37
N GLY A 149 -9.21 -6.51 -13.51
CA GLY A 149 -8.67 -6.94 -14.80
C GLY A 149 -7.92 -5.86 -15.58
N ALA A 150 -7.91 -4.60 -15.13
CA ALA A 150 -7.12 -3.55 -15.76
C ALA A 150 -5.61 -3.71 -15.49
N TYR A 151 -5.24 -4.35 -14.38
CA TYR A 151 -3.86 -4.43 -13.88
C TYR A 151 -3.45 -5.85 -13.54
N LYS A 152 -2.13 -6.13 -13.65
CA LYS A 152 -1.50 -7.26 -12.97
C LYS A 152 -1.10 -6.85 -11.56
N ILE A 153 -1.51 -7.62 -10.56
CA ILE A 153 -1.23 -7.38 -9.15
C ILE A 153 -0.16 -8.36 -8.67
N LEU A 154 0.84 -7.86 -7.98
CA LEU A 154 1.79 -8.64 -7.20
C LEU A 154 1.55 -8.32 -5.72
N SER A 155 1.13 -9.30 -4.93
CA SER A 155 0.85 -9.15 -3.50
C SER A 155 1.94 -9.84 -2.70
N PHE A 156 2.88 -9.07 -2.17
CA PHE A 156 3.94 -9.54 -1.27
C PHE A 156 3.44 -9.51 0.16
N CYS A 157 3.30 -10.69 0.76
CA CYS A 157 2.79 -10.88 2.12
C CYS A 157 3.96 -11.16 3.07
N GLU A 158 3.94 -10.53 4.25
CA GLU A 158 4.86 -10.92 5.33
C GLU A 158 4.45 -12.27 5.94
N THR A 159 5.46 -13.06 6.33
CA THR A 159 5.25 -14.34 7.03
C THR A 159 5.91 -14.38 8.40
N LEU A 160 6.81 -13.45 8.72
CA LEU A 160 7.45 -13.37 10.04
C LEU A 160 6.77 -12.31 10.92
N PRO A 161 6.77 -12.53 12.24
CA PRO A 161 6.22 -11.56 13.17
C PRO A 161 7.10 -10.30 13.31
N HIS A 162 6.47 -9.16 13.60
CA HIS A 162 7.18 -7.93 13.96
C HIS A 162 7.00 -7.62 15.45
N GLY A 163 7.95 -8.07 16.27
CA GLY A 163 7.90 -7.92 17.72
C GLY A 163 6.89 -8.87 18.40
N ASP A 164 7.04 -9.07 19.72
CA ASP A 164 6.13 -9.86 20.54
C ASP A 164 5.25 -8.90 21.35
N VAL A 165 4.13 -8.45 20.77
CA VAL A 165 3.16 -7.63 21.51
C VAL A 165 2.14 -8.57 22.15
N SER A 166 2.45 -9.01 23.36
CA SER A 166 1.56 -9.82 24.19
C SER A 166 0.55 -8.93 24.94
N LEU A 167 -0.70 -8.88 24.46
CA LEU A 167 -1.83 -8.28 25.18
C LEU A 167 -2.64 -9.40 25.86
N GLY A 168 -2.17 -9.84 27.03
CA GLY A 168 -2.77 -10.96 27.77
C GLY A 168 -2.56 -12.31 27.08
N LEU A 169 -3.62 -13.10 26.86
CA LEU A 169 -3.57 -14.43 26.23
C LEU A 169 -3.54 -14.39 24.68
N VAL A 170 -3.47 -13.20 24.08
CA VAL A 170 -3.51 -13.01 22.63
C VAL A 170 -2.15 -12.53 22.15
N HIS A 171 -1.44 -13.42 21.45
CA HIS A 171 -0.23 -13.06 20.70
C HIS A 171 -0.63 -12.38 19.39
N ILE A 172 -0.23 -11.12 19.21
CA ILE A 172 -0.37 -10.39 17.95
C ILE A 172 0.99 -10.47 17.26
N ASN A 173 1.11 -11.37 16.29
CA ASN A 173 2.41 -11.74 15.73
C ASN A 173 2.75 -10.92 14.48
N LYS A 174 1.81 -10.71 13.55
CA LYS A 174 2.06 -10.02 12.27
C LYS A 174 1.41 -8.65 12.24
N VAL A 175 2.01 -7.75 11.47
CA VAL A 175 1.49 -6.40 11.25
C VAL A 175 0.27 -6.44 10.33
N VAL A 176 0.34 -7.15 9.21
CA VAL A 176 -0.73 -7.39 8.27
C VAL A 176 -0.87 -8.88 8.06
N ASP A 177 -2.03 -9.41 8.43
CA ASP A 177 -2.35 -10.81 8.18
C ASP A 177 -2.47 -11.07 6.67
N ILE A 178 -2.14 -12.30 6.27
CA ILE A 178 -2.03 -12.68 4.85
C ILE A 178 -3.34 -12.42 4.10
N ASP A 179 -4.50 -12.79 4.65
CA ASP A 179 -5.75 -12.56 3.91
C ASP A 179 -6.19 -11.08 3.90
N ALA A 180 -5.58 -10.21 4.71
CA ALA A 180 -5.69 -8.76 4.56
C ALA A 180 -4.71 -8.20 3.54
N ALA A 181 -3.59 -8.89 3.28
CA ALA A 181 -2.55 -8.48 2.34
C ALA A 181 -2.86 -8.85 0.88
N ILE A 182 -3.97 -9.56 0.62
CA ILE A 182 -4.39 -9.99 -0.72
C ILE A 182 -5.75 -9.36 -1.09
N LEU A 183 -5.98 -9.16 -2.39
CA LEU A 183 -7.23 -8.66 -2.94
C LEU A 183 -8.26 -9.77 -3.18
N GLY A 184 -7.82 -11.02 -3.23
CA GLY A 184 -8.66 -12.17 -3.53
C GLY A 184 -9.06 -12.24 -5.01
N TRP A 185 -8.24 -11.68 -5.89
CA TRP A 185 -8.44 -11.77 -7.33
C TRP A 185 -7.97 -13.13 -7.87
N PRO A 186 -8.45 -13.55 -9.06
CA PRO A 186 -7.97 -14.76 -9.73
C PRO A 186 -6.44 -14.77 -9.91
N ASP A 187 -5.83 -15.95 -9.88
CA ASP A 187 -4.37 -16.10 -9.88
C ASP A 187 -3.69 -15.61 -11.18
N ASP A 188 -4.43 -15.49 -12.29
CA ASP A 188 -3.92 -14.88 -13.52
C ASP A 188 -3.84 -13.35 -13.44
N LEU A 189 -4.51 -12.73 -12.46
CA LEU A 189 -4.54 -11.29 -12.22
C LEU A 189 -3.82 -10.87 -10.93
N GLU A 190 -3.74 -11.74 -9.92
CA GLU A 190 -3.04 -11.50 -8.67
C GLU A 190 -2.06 -12.64 -8.35
N THR A 191 -0.76 -12.36 -8.43
CA THR A 191 0.28 -13.28 -7.96
C THR A 191 0.59 -12.98 -6.50
N LYS A 192 0.49 -14.00 -5.65
CA LYS A 192 0.73 -13.91 -4.19
C LYS A 192 2.12 -14.43 -3.88
N LEU A 193 2.92 -13.63 -3.19
CA LEU A 193 4.32 -13.92 -2.86
C LEU A 193 4.48 -13.88 -1.33
N TYR A 194 4.88 -14.99 -0.74
CA TYR A 194 4.98 -15.12 0.72
C TYR A 194 6.44 -14.94 1.15
N MET A 195 6.74 -13.79 1.73
CA MET A 195 8.10 -13.37 2.05
C MET A 195 8.46 -13.81 3.46
N ASN A 196 9.59 -14.51 3.61
CA ASN A 196 10.18 -14.87 4.91
C ASN A 196 10.80 -13.64 5.62
N ARG A 197 10.00 -12.59 5.78
CA ARG A 197 10.36 -11.29 6.35
C ARG A 197 9.19 -10.76 7.17
N ASP A 198 9.50 -9.85 8.08
CA ASP A 198 8.51 -9.05 8.79
C ASP A 198 8.14 -7.81 7.98
N HIS A 199 7.14 -7.05 8.44
CA HIS A 199 6.60 -5.90 7.72
C HIS A 199 7.61 -4.82 7.39
N VAL A 200 8.62 -4.65 8.26
CA VAL A 200 9.68 -3.65 8.11
C VAL A 200 10.78 -4.11 7.16
N GLY A 201 11.05 -5.41 7.16
CA GLY A 201 12.05 -6.07 6.34
C GLY A 201 11.54 -6.47 4.96
N ILE A 202 10.23 -6.47 4.70
CA ILE A 202 9.65 -6.99 3.46
C ILE A 202 10.17 -6.30 2.18
N CYS A 203 10.59 -5.04 2.28
CA CYS A 203 11.19 -4.26 1.18
C CYS A 203 12.72 -4.12 1.31
N LYS A 204 13.37 -4.87 2.21
CA LYS A 204 14.79 -4.75 2.51
C LYS A 204 15.49 -6.07 2.28
N PHE A 205 16.64 -5.99 1.63
CA PHE A 205 17.61 -7.09 1.58
C PHE A 205 18.62 -6.91 2.70
N ALA A 206 18.98 -7.97 3.40
CA ALA A 206 20.00 -7.89 4.44
C ALA A 206 21.39 -7.65 3.83
N ASN A 207 21.63 -8.16 2.62
CA ASN A 207 22.84 -7.96 1.84
C ASN A 207 22.64 -8.42 0.37
N ALA A 208 23.63 -8.15 -0.48
CA ALA A 208 23.63 -8.53 -1.90
C ALA A 208 23.86 -10.03 -2.17
N GLU A 209 24.05 -10.84 -1.12
CA GLU A 209 24.24 -12.29 -1.22
C GLU A 209 22.93 -13.04 -0.92
N GLU A 210 21.86 -12.34 -0.53
CA GLU A 210 20.57 -12.99 -0.30
C GLU A 210 20.03 -13.58 -1.62
N PRO A 211 19.50 -14.83 -1.62
CA PRO A 211 18.98 -15.46 -2.82
C PRO A 211 17.89 -14.63 -3.52
N GLU A 212 17.11 -13.87 -2.77
CA GLU A 212 16.05 -13.00 -3.32
C GLU A 212 16.60 -11.68 -3.92
N TRP A 213 17.89 -11.38 -3.76
CA TRP A 213 18.56 -10.23 -4.37
C TRP A 213 19.09 -10.51 -5.79
N GLN A 214 19.41 -11.77 -6.10
CA GLN A 214 20.02 -12.18 -7.39
C GLN A 214 18.99 -12.49 -8.47
#